data_AF-A0A377G8V8-F1
#
_entry.id   AF-A0A377G8V8-F1
#
_cell.length_a   1.000
_cell.length_b   1.000
_cell.length_c   1.000
_cell.angle_alpha   90.00
_cell.angle_beta   90.00
_cell.angle_gamma   90.00
#
_symmetry.space_group_name_H-M   'P 1'
#
loop_
_entity.id
_entity.type
_entity.pdbx_description
1 polymer ?
#
loop_
_entity_poly.entity_id
_entity_poly.type
_entity_poly.pdbx_seq_one_letter_code
_entity_poly.pdbx_strand_id
1 'polypeptide(L)'
;MINKLFRQIKQLFQVPADKIISNTYRVIGINANYQNTAKVYVRVQVTGKATTFDKPVSELYQNKWLDKFSREDIAHIAALYSAEQSNNLDLIQKFPQQSVANKSSVISVGILFTTFLILSNLAAFKIAAFGSINYAAGLIFFL
;
A
#
# COMPACT_ATOMS: atom_id res chain seq x y z
N MET A 1 23.25 22.04 -16.85
CA MET A 1 23.29 20.54 -16.89
C MET A 1 22.34 19.92 -15.86
N ILE A 2 22.33 20.39 -14.61
CA ILE A 2 21.46 19.92 -13.51
C ILE A 2 19.95 19.97 -13.84
N ASN A 3 19.45 21.06 -14.44
CA ASN A 3 18.01 21.19 -14.78
C ASN A 3 17.51 20.15 -15.80
N LYS A 4 18.40 19.62 -16.64
CA LYS A 4 18.07 18.56 -17.61
C LYS A 4 17.89 17.21 -16.91
N LEU A 5 18.73 16.95 -15.91
CA LEU A 5 18.70 15.76 -15.07
C LEU A 5 17.43 15.75 -14.18
N PHE A 6 17.07 16.89 -13.58
CA PHE A 6 15.81 17.04 -12.85
C PHE A 6 14.57 16.84 -13.72
N ARG A 7 14.58 17.31 -14.98
CA ARG A 7 13.49 17.05 -15.93
C ARG A 7 13.35 15.56 -16.26
N GLN A 8 14.47 14.88 -16.52
CA GLN A 8 14.45 13.45 -16.85
C GLN A 8 14.00 12.59 -15.65
N ILE A 9 14.43 12.92 -14.43
CA ILE A 9 13.96 12.27 -13.21
C ILE A 9 12.45 12.50 -13.04
N LYS A 10 11.98 13.73 -13.23
CA LYS A 10 10.55 14.05 -13.15
C LYS A 10 9.71 13.26 -14.17
N GLN A 11 10.24 13.04 -15.37
CA GLN A 11 9.60 12.23 -16.42
C GLN A 11 9.63 10.73 -16.12
N LEU A 12 10.71 10.21 -15.52
CA LEU A 12 10.81 8.81 -15.07
C LEU A 12 9.79 8.48 -13.96
N PHE A 13 9.47 9.44 -13.10
CA PHE A 13 8.44 9.31 -12.06
C PHE A 13 7.03 9.72 -12.51
N GLN A 14 6.90 10.36 -13.66
CA GLN A 14 5.61 10.63 -14.31
C GLN A 14 5.26 9.45 -15.21
N VAL A 15 4.87 8.34 -14.58
CA VAL A 15 4.06 7.33 -15.26
C VAL A 15 2.85 8.07 -15.85
N PRO A 16 2.55 7.94 -17.16
CA PRO A 16 1.45 8.65 -17.77
C PRO A 16 0.13 8.22 -17.10
N ALA A 17 -0.41 9.11 -16.27
CA ALA A 17 -1.68 8.92 -15.59
C ALA A 17 -2.88 8.85 -16.55
N ASP A 18 -2.68 9.22 -17.83
CA ASP A 18 -3.72 9.30 -18.86
C ASP A 18 -4.19 7.95 -19.42
N LYS A 19 -3.66 6.83 -18.93
CA LYS A 19 -4.24 5.50 -19.20
C LYS A 19 -4.70 4.76 -17.94
N ILE A 20 -4.88 5.48 -16.83
CA ILE A 20 -5.51 4.94 -15.65
C ILE A 20 -7.01 5.07 -15.86
N ILE A 21 -7.65 3.97 -16.27
CA ILE A 21 -9.09 3.81 -16.09
C ILE A 21 -9.35 4.23 -14.64
N SER A 22 -10.09 5.33 -14.45
CA SER A 22 -10.29 5.96 -13.14
C SER A 22 -11.21 5.11 -12.26
N ASN A 23 -10.78 3.89 -11.96
CA ASN A 23 -11.44 3.00 -11.03
C ASN A 23 -11.38 3.68 -9.67
N THR A 24 -12.54 4.04 -9.15
CA THR A 24 -12.66 4.78 -7.89
C THR A 24 -12.33 3.88 -6.70
N TYR A 25 -12.49 2.56 -6.88
CA TYR A 25 -12.31 1.57 -5.84
C TYR A 25 -11.48 0.38 -6.33
N ARG A 26 -10.81 -0.27 -5.37
CA ARG A 26 -9.98 -1.46 -5.56
C ARG A 26 -10.32 -2.49 -4.49
N VAL A 27 -10.42 -3.76 -4.87
CA VAL A 27 -10.62 -4.85 -3.91
C VAL A 27 -9.28 -5.20 -3.28
N ILE A 28 -9.19 -5.15 -1.94
CA ILE A 28 -7.95 -5.41 -1.21
C ILE A 28 -7.97 -6.72 -0.41
N GLY A 29 -9.14 -7.35 -0.26
CA GLY A 29 -9.23 -8.67 0.34
C GLY A 29 -10.61 -8.93 0.92
N ILE A 30 -10.70 -9.95 1.76
CA ILE A 30 -11.93 -10.37 2.41
C ILE A 30 -11.77 -10.20 3.91
N ASN A 31 -12.81 -9.70 4.58
CA ASN A 31 -12.81 -9.64 6.03
C ASN A 31 -12.99 -11.06 6.58
N ALA A 32 -12.01 -11.54 7.36
CA ALA A 32 -11.98 -12.88 7.94
C ALA A 32 -13.16 -13.21 8.86
N ASN A 33 -13.96 -12.22 9.27
CA ASN A 33 -15.12 -12.41 10.14
C ASN A 33 -16.38 -12.96 9.42
N TYR A 34 -16.25 -13.38 8.16
CA TYR A 34 -17.34 -13.99 7.38
C TYR A 34 -17.89 -15.28 7.99
N GLN A 35 -17.08 -16.01 8.78
CA GLN A 35 -17.48 -17.25 9.45
C GLN A 35 -18.60 -17.04 10.47
N ASN A 36 -18.71 -15.86 11.06
CA ASN A 36 -19.73 -15.55 12.08
C ASN A 36 -21.03 -14.96 11.52
N THR A 37 -21.03 -14.48 10.27
CA THR A 37 -22.13 -13.67 9.73
C THR A 37 -22.86 -14.30 8.55
N ALA A 38 -22.44 -15.51 8.12
CA ALA A 38 -22.97 -16.24 6.96
C ALA A 38 -22.95 -15.44 5.63
N LYS A 39 -22.24 -14.30 5.61
CA LYS A 39 -22.11 -13.41 4.46
C LYS A 39 -20.65 -13.06 4.25
N VAL A 40 -20.23 -13.00 3.00
CA VAL A 40 -18.86 -12.66 2.63
C VAL A 40 -18.73 -11.15 2.56
N TYR A 41 -17.89 -10.57 3.41
CA TYR A 41 -17.59 -9.14 3.41
C TYR A 41 -16.27 -8.90 2.69
N VAL A 42 -16.29 -8.08 1.65
CA VAL A 42 -15.11 -7.67 0.90
C VAL A 42 -14.63 -6.34 1.41
N ARG A 43 -13.32 -6.27 1.63
CA ARG A 43 -12.64 -5.03 1.97
C ARG A 43 -12.25 -4.30 0.70
N VAL A 44 -12.73 -3.08 0.60
CA VAL A 44 -12.54 -2.20 -0.56
C VAL A 44 -11.73 -0.99 -0.14
N GLN A 45 -10.74 -0.63 -0.95
CA GLN A 45 -9.94 0.58 -0.80
C GLN A 45 -10.34 1.61 -1.85
N VAL A 46 -10.42 2.88 -1.45
CA VAL A 46 -10.55 3.98 -2.42
C VAL A 46 -9.21 4.20 -3.12
N THR A 47 -9.18 4.15 -4.45
CA THR A 47 -7.95 4.28 -5.23
C THR A 47 -7.23 5.58 -4.87
N GLY A 48 -5.94 5.49 -4.51
CA GLY A 48 -5.11 6.63 -4.12
C GLY A 48 -5.35 7.15 -2.69
N LYS A 49 -6.23 6.54 -1.89
CA LYS A 49 -6.45 6.90 -0.48
C LYS A 49 -6.23 5.70 0.44
N ALA A 50 -5.79 5.96 1.67
CA ALA A 50 -5.65 4.94 2.71
C ALA A 50 -7.00 4.55 3.36
N THR A 51 -8.12 5.03 2.82
CA THR A 51 -9.47 4.78 3.34
C THR A 51 -9.98 3.45 2.82
N THR A 52 -10.35 2.57 3.75
CA THR A 52 -10.91 1.25 3.46
C THR A 52 -12.29 1.12 4.09
N PHE A 53 -13.18 0.38 3.46
CA PHE A 53 -14.47 0.01 4.03
C PHE A 53 -14.79 -1.44 3.67
N ASP A 54 -15.59 -2.08 4.52
CA ASP A 54 -16.06 -3.44 4.30
C ASP A 54 -17.51 -3.40 3.81
N LYS A 55 -17.84 -4.19 2.79
CA LYS A 55 -19.20 -4.29 2.24
C LYS A 55 -19.49 -5.74 1.80
N PRO A 56 -20.73 -6.25 1.96
CA PRO A 56 -21.05 -7.59 1.50
C PRO A 56 -20.91 -7.72 -0.02
N VAL A 57 -20.44 -8.88 -0.49
CA VAL A 57 -20.29 -9.20 -1.91
C VAL A 57 -21.60 -9.00 -2.66
N SER A 58 -22.71 -9.46 -2.08
CA SER A 58 -24.05 -9.37 -2.69
C SER A 58 -24.50 -7.92 -2.96
N GLU A 59 -23.94 -6.94 -2.24
CA GLU A 59 -24.21 -5.53 -2.51
C GLU A 59 -23.21 -4.94 -3.52
N LEU A 60 -21.95 -5.38 -3.48
CA LEU A 60 -20.92 -4.96 -4.44
C LEU A 60 -21.19 -5.46 -5.86
N TYR A 61 -21.92 -6.57 -6.01
CA TYR A 61 -22.33 -7.12 -7.30
C TYR A 61 -23.49 -6.34 -7.98
N GLN A 62 -23.90 -5.19 -7.44
CA GLN A 62 -24.89 -4.31 -8.07
C GLN A 62 -24.23 -3.38 -9.11
N ASN A 63 -24.91 -3.11 -10.24
CA ASN A 63 -24.41 -2.21 -11.31
C ASN A 63 -23.89 -0.86 -10.77
N LYS A 64 -24.55 -0.30 -9.74
CA LYS A 64 -24.14 0.98 -9.08
C LYS A 64 -22.71 0.97 -8.53
N TRP A 65 -22.17 -0.22 -8.25
CA TRP A 65 -20.83 -0.44 -7.71
C TRP A 65 -19.88 -0.93 -8.80
N LEU A 66 -20.29 -1.89 -9.63
CA LEU A 66 -19.46 -2.50 -10.67
C LEU A 66 -18.81 -1.47 -11.60
N ASP A 67 -19.55 -0.42 -11.99
CA ASP A 67 -19.03 0.65 -12.87
C ASP A 67 -17.85 1.43 -12.28
N LYS A 68 -17.59 1.28 -10.97
CA LYS A 68 -16.56 2.02 -10.24
C LYS A 68 -15.30 1.17 -9.96
N PHE A 69 -15.34 -0.11 -10.34
CA PHE A 69 -14.25 -1.08 -10.18
C PHE A 69 -13.58 -1.38 -11.51
N SER A 70 -12.36 -1.89 -11.45
CA SER A 70 -11.65 -2.41 -12.62
C SER A 70 -12.33 -3.68 -13.16
N ARG A 71 -12.08 -4.04 -14.42
CA ARG A 71 -12.64 -5.28 -15.01
C ARG A 71 -12.15 -6.52 -14.27
N GLU A 72 -10.90 -6.46 -13.80
CA GLU A 72 -10.27 -7.48 -12.99
C GLU A 72 -10.97 -7.62 -11.63
N ASP A 73 -11.21 -6.50 -10.94
CA ASP A 73 -11.93 -6.48 -9.66
C ASP A 73 -13.39 -6.94 -9.82
N ILE A 74 -14.06 -6.59 -10.92
CA ILE A 74 -15.41 -7.07 -11.24
C ILE A 74 -15.42 -8.60 -11.35
N ALA A 75 -14.46 -9.18 -12.07
CA ALA A 75 -14.35 -10.64 -12.19
C ALA A 75 -14.10 -11.30 -10.84
N HIS A 76 -13.29 -10.68 -9.98
CA HIS A 76 -13.07 -11.13 -8.61
C HIS A 76 -14.33 -11.07 -7.75
N ILE A 77 -15.10 -9.96 -7.81
CA ILE A 77 -16.37 -9.82 -7.10
C ILE A 77 -17.38 -10.86 -7.59
N ALA A 78 -17.46 -11.11 -8.90
CA ALA A 78 -18.33 -12.13 -9.48
C ALA A 78 -17.96 -13.55 -8.99
N ALA A 79 -16.66 -13.88 -8.99
CA ALA A 79 -16.18 -15.16 -8.47
C ALA A 79 -16.52 -15.32 -6.98
N LEU A 80 -16.38 -14.26 -6.18
CA LEU A 80 -16.76 -14.27 -4.77
C LEU A 80 -18.27 -14.39 -4.56
N TYR A 81 -19.07 -13.78 -5.43
CA TYR A 81 -20.53 -13.88 -5.37
C TYR A 81 -20.99 -15.30 -5.66
N SER A 82 -20.41 -15.93 -6.68
CA SER A 82 -20.66 -17.34 -6.96
C SER A 82 -20.19 -18.25 -5.83
N ALA A 83 -19.03 -17.98 -5.23
CA ALA A 83 -18.51 -18.76 -4.11
C ALA A 83 -19.38 -18.64 -2.85
N GLU A 84 -19.92 -17.44 -2.57
CA GLU A 84 -20.91 -17.19 -1.52
C GLU A 84 -22.18 -18.03 -1.77
N GLN A 85 -22.71 -18.03 -2.99
CA GLN A 85 -23.91 -18.79 -3.36
C GLN A 85 -23.70 -20.32 -3.33
N SER A 86 -22.52 -20.79 -3.75
CA SER A 86 -22.18 -22.22 -3.74
C SER A 86 -21.64 -22.70 -2.38
N ASN A 87 -21.61 -21.82 -1.37
CA ASN A 87 -21.02 -22.08 -0.04
C ASN A 87 -19.59 -22.66 -0.08
N ASN A 88 -18.80 -22.20 -1.05
CA ASN A 88 -17.46 -22.73 -1.31
C ASN A 88 -16.41 -21.92 -0.53
N LEU A 89 -16.19 -22.34 0.72
CA LEU A 89 -15.32 -21.68 1.68
C LEU A 89 -13.84 -21.66 1.26
N ASP A 90 -13.39 -22.67 0.50
CA ASP A 90 -12.01 -22.75 0.00
C ASP A 90 -11.65 -21.61 -0.95
N LEU A 91 -12.58 -21.23 -1.83
CA LEU A 91 -12.38 -20.13 -2.78
C LEU A 91 -12.37 -18.76 -2.08
N ILE A 92 -13.17 -18.61 -1.03
CA ILE A 92 -13.19 -17.41 -0.19
C ILE A 92 -11.86 -17.28 0.56
N GLN A 93 -11.34 -18.37 1.11
CA GLN A 93 -10.12 -18.35 1.91
C GLN A 93 -8.86 -18.13 1.05
N LYS A 94 -8.84 -18.63 -0.19
CA LYS A 94 -7.72 -18.45 -1.13
C LYS A 94 -7.72 -17.11 -1.85
N PHE A 95 -8.69 -16.24 -1.57
CA PHE A 95 -8.77 -14.95 -2.24
C PHE A 95 -7.52 -14.10 -1.94
N PRO A 96 -6.84 -13.56 -2.98
CA PRO A 96 -5.60 -12.84 -2.80
C PRO A 96 -5.82 -11.57 -1.96
N GLN A 97 -5.10 -11.46 -0.84
CA GLN A 97 -5.04 -10.24 -0.05
C GLN A 97 -4.02 -9.29 -0.66
N GLN A 98 -4.49 -8.12 -1.06
CA GLN A 98 -3.62 -7.08 -1.58
C GLN A 98 -3.20 -6.16 -0.44
N SER A 99 -1.91 -5.84 -0.40
CA SER A 99 -1.38 -4.91 0.60
C SER A 99 -2.04 -3.54 0.43
N VAL A 100 -2.59 -3.00 1.52
CA VAL A 100 -3.24 -1.69 1.55
C VAL A 100 -2.21 -0.62 1.22
N ALA A 101 -2.57 0.36 0.39
CA ALA A 101 -1.66 1.48 0.11
C ALA A 101 -1.16 2.13 1.41
N ASN A 102 0.16 2.15 1.60
CA ASN A 102 0.79 2.78 2.76
C ASN A 102 0.50 4.28 2.79
N LYS A 103 0.21 4.82 3.97
CA LYS A 103 0.06 6.27 4.16
C LYS A 103 1.37 6.95 3.79
N SER A 104 1.31 8.00 2.96
CA SER A 104 2.49 8.81 2.58
C SER A 104 3.26 9.34 3.80
N SER A 105 2.59 9.52 4.93
CA SER A 105 3.21 9.91 6.20
C SER A 105 4.21 8.87 6.72
N VAL A 106 3.92 7.57 6.59
CA VAL A 106 4.80 6.49 7.05
C VAL A 106 6.09 6.47 6.23
N ILE A 107 5.99 6.65 4.92
CA ILE A 107 7.14 6.75 4.02
C ILE A 107 7.99 7.98 4.40
N SER A 108 7.34 9.12 4.66
CA SER A 108 8.01 10.36 5.04
C SER A 108 8.74 10.23 6.39
N VAL A 109 8.11 9.60 7.37
CA VAL A 109 8.73 9.31 8.68
C VAL A 109 9.93 8.38 8.51
N GLY A 110 9.84 7.35 7.68
CA GLY A 110 10.97 6.45 7.41
C GLY A 110 12.17 7.17 6.77
N ILE A 111 11.91 8.08 5.83
CA ILE A 111 12.96 8.90 5.19
C ILE A 111 13.57 9.86 6.22
N LEU A 112 12.76 10.55 7.03
CA LEU A 112 13.26 11.47 8.05
C LEU A 112 14.08 10.75 9.12
N PHE A 113 13.60 9.60 9.59
CA PHE A 113 14.32 8.78 10.57
C PHE A 113 15.68 8.32 10.03
N THR A 114 15.71 7.82 8.79
CA THR A 114 16.96 7.38 8.15
C THR A 114 17.92 8.55 7.94
N THR A 115 17.41 9.71 7.51
CA THR A 115 18.21 10.93 7.35
C THR A 115 18.80 11.39 8.67
N PHE A 116 17.99 11.34 9.75
CA PHE A 116 18.45 11.68 11.09
C PHE A 116 19.57 10.75 11.54
N LEU A 117 19.43 9.44 11.36
CA LEU A 117 20.49 8.47 11.70
C LEU A 117 21.80 8.72 10.93
N ILE A 118 21.72 9.04 9.64
CA ILE A 118 22.90 9.37 8.83
C ILE A 118 23.57 10.65 9.35
N LEU A 119 22.79 11.70 9.62
CA LEU A 119 23.31 12.96 10.16
C LEU A 119 23.90 12.80 11.56
N SER A 120 23.27 12.03 12.44
CA SER A 120 23.77 11.72 13.77
C SER A 120 25.11 10.97 13.70
N ASN A 121 25.23 9.97 12.83
CA ASN A 121 26.50 9.25 12.63
C ASN A 121 27.60 10.18 12.09
N LEU A 122 27.28 11.03 11.11
CA LEU A 122 28.24 11.97 10.54
C LEU A 122 28.69 13.03 11.56
N ALA A 123 27.76 13.53 12.38
CA ALA A 123 28.04 14.49 13.44
C ALA A 123 28.89 13.86 14.56
N ALA A 124 28.56 12.64 14.99
CA ALA A 124 29.33 11.91 16.00
C ALA A 124 30.76 11.62 15.52
N PHE A 125 30.92 11.21 14.25
CA PHE A 125 32.24 11.04 13.64
C PHE A 125 33.04 12.35 13.61
N LYS A 126 32.40 13.46 13.23
CA LYS A 126 33.04 14.78 13.20
C LYS A 126 33.48 15.24 14.59
N ILE A 127 32.66 15.03 15.62
CA ILE A 127 32.99 15.38 17.01
C ILE A 127 34.13 14.50 17.54
N ALA A 128 34.10 13.19 17.27
CA ALA A 128 35.19 12.27 17.66
C ALA A 128 36.53 12.65 17.02
N ALA A 129 36.52 13.12 15.76
CA ALA A 129 37.71 13.61 15.07
C ALA A 129 38.30 14.88 15.71
N PHE A 130 37.48 15.77 16.30
CA PHE A 130 37.98 16.94 17.05
C PHE A 130 38.49 16.57 18.45
N GLY A 131 37.99 15.49 19.05
CA GLY A 131 38.37 15.03 20.39
C GLY A 131 39.64 14.16 20.44
N SER A 132 40.27 13.85 19.30
CA SER A 132 41.39 12.89 19.22
C SER A 132 41.03 11.48 19.74
N ILE A 133 39.76 11.10 19.69
CA ILE A 133 39.31 9.77 20.13
C ILE A 133 39.01 8.92 18.88
N ASN A 134 39.88 7.96 18.60
CA ASN A 134 39.72 7.04 17.49
C ASN A 134 38.69 5.96 17.84
N TYR A 135 37.43 6.15 17.43
CA TYR A 135 36.45 5.06 17.42
C TYR A 135 36.45 4.38 16.05
N ALA A 136 36.51 3.06 16.05
CA ALA A 136 36.22 2.28 14.85
C ALA A 136 34.80 2.63 14.38
N ALA A 137 34.66 3.03 13.12
CA ALA A 137 33.40 3.38 12.49
C ALA A 137 32.41 2.21 12.61
N GLY A 138 31.56 2.23 13.64
CA GLY A 138 30.66 1.13 13.98
C GLY A 138 30.28 1.02 15.46
N LEU A 139 31.09 1.57 16.38
CA LEU A 139 30.88 1.38 17.83
C LEU A 139 30.08 2.47 18.55
N ILE A 140 29.73 3.59 17.90
CA ILE A 140 29.09 4.73 18.58
C ILE A 140 27.60 4.48 18.89
N PHE A 141 26.96 3.48 18.28
CA PHE A 141 25.51 3.24 18.44
C PHE A 141 25.13 1.90 19.10
N PHE A 142 26.07 1.02 19.40
CA PHE A 142 25.78 -0.31 20.00
C PHE A 142 26.27 -0.45 21.46
N LEU A 143 26.50 0.68 22.13
CA LEU A 143 26.79 0.75 23.57
C LEU A 143 25.80 1.68 24.25
#